data_AF-A0AAP9WFI8-F1
#
_entry.id   AF-A0AAP9WFI8-F1
#
_cell.length_a   1.000
_cell.length_b   1.000
_cell.length_c   1.000
_cell.angle_alpha   90.00
_cell.angle_beta   90.00
_cell.angle_gamma   90.00
#
_symmetry.space_group_name_H-M   'P 1'
#
loop_
_entity.id
_entity.type
_entity.pdbx_description
1 polymer ?
#
loop_
_entity_poly.entity_id
_entity_poly.type
_entity_poly.pdbx_seq_one_letter_code
_entity_poly.pdbx_strand_id
1 'polypeptide(L)'
;MKVQIDKMQNPSGWTVQLQNTNEPYSLTGVDYEECRASYIPGQIQAELPAGAILGKDFNQIQVNETKWISFTIGLVLYQNPNMTFTIYSNGNKRTFAFEVQQKYTTYRFINPFETIDRIEFSTTGLIRLIITDLIAYTNDYPADIYAAMIPLIQKPINHLPKQRVGTATVRVGDTSIRFADICLVERYTAIEFNGETHHIREKKPTGKNFELTFTDLFDGPVIRSDAVNTPVFQVIPVLPNPVSIESVRPGIGLHGGYEFERVPERSFVSDEIICRDTDANYYIRRSEGILRFKPVIHGLYKNYENLGYLSKVFQQFEGNDHPIWVNGRRVLISFGQVAIIKFEEDDGELQLPCEIELGVYNEWETEIKTNLNYQINSIPVQSPN
;
A
#
# COMPACT_ATOMS: atom_id res chain seq x y z
N MET A 1 14.66 2.20 2.90
CA MET A 1 14.48 2.31 1.44
C MET A 1 13.41 1.32 1.00
N LYS A 2 12.63 1.66 -0.04
CA LYS A 2 11.67 0.78 -0.71
C LYS A 2 11.80 0.96 -2.21
N VAL A 3 11.81 -0.14 -2.96
CA VAL A 3 11.89 -0.19 -4.41
C VAL A 3 10.82 -1.14 -4.92
N GLN A 4 9.96 -0.63 -5.81
CA GLN A 4 9.01 -1.47 -6.53
C GLN A 4 9.75 -2.23 -7.63
N ILE A 5 9.77 -3.57 -7.57
CA ILE A 5 10.35 -4.39 -8.64
C ILE A 5 9.31 -4.58 -9.75
N ASP A 6 8.14 -5.11 -9.39
CA ASP A 6 7.02 -5.31 -10.31
C ASP A 6 5.70 -5.25 -9.54
N LYS A 7 4.70 -4.54 -10.06
CA LYS A 7 3.40 -4.41 -9.37
C LYS A 7 2.53 -5.67 -9.52
N MET A 8 2.92 -6.60 -10.38
CA MET A 8 2.17 -7.81 -10.74
C MET A 8 0.77 -7.55 -11.31
N GLN A 9 0.52 -6.35 -11.86
CA GLN A 9 -0.83 -5.93 -12.32
C GLN A 9 -1.10 -6.24 -13.79
N ASN A 10 -0.06 -6.50 -14.57
CA ASN A 10 -0.16 -6.77 -15.99
C ASN A 10 0.73 -7.97 -16.35
N PRO A 11 0.18 -9.03 -16.98
CA PRO A 11 0.97 -10.15 -17.48
C PRO A 11 2.04 -9.77 -18.51
N SER A 12 1.97 -8.57 -19.09
CA SER A 12 2.95 -8.10 -20.07
C SER A 12 4.39 -8.17 -19.53
N GLY A 13 5.25 -8.83 -20.32
CA GLY A 13 6.67 -9.06 -19.99
C GLY A 13 6.92 -10.28 -19.10
N TRP A 14 5.87 -10.89 -18.52
CA TRP A 14 5.98 -12.20 -17.89
C TRP A 14 5.83 -13.30 -18.94
N THR A 15 6.63 -14.35 -18.80
CA THR A 15 6.64 -15.50 -19.69
C THR A 15 6.57 -16.78 -18.88
N VAL A 16 5.90 -17.80 -19.43
CA VAL A 16 5.92 -19.15 -18.85
C VAL A 16 6.65 -20.07 -19.82
N GLN A 17 7.76 -20.64 -19.36
CA GLN A 17 8.49 -21.67 -20.07
C GLN A 17 8.04 -23.03 -19.54
N LEU A 18 7.49 -23.85 -20.43
CA LEU A 18 7.08 -25.22 -20.13
C LEU A 18 8.20 -26.20 -20.52
N GLN A 19 8.34 -27.28 -19.76
CA GLN A 19 9.23 -28.36 -20.17
C GLN A 19 8.60 -29.14 -21.32
N ASN A 20 9.37 -29.37 -22.39
CA ASN A 20 9.02 -30.23 -23.52
C ASN A 20 7.85 -29.76 -24.41
N THR A 21 7.51 -28.48 -24.39
CA THR A 21 6.55 -27.90 -25.34
C THR A 21 6.86 -26.44 -25.63
N ASN A 22 6.62 -26.02 -26.88
CA ASN A 22 6.71 -24.62 -27.32
C ASN A 22 5.32 -23.98 -27.38
N GLU A 23 4.30 -24.61 -26.81
CA GLU A 23 2.94 -24.05 -26.82
C GLU A 23 2.89 -22.74 -26.03
N PRO A 24 2.24 -21.71 -26.58
CA PRO A 24 2.09 -20.44 -25.89
C PRO A 24 1.21 -20.62 -24.65
N TYR A 25 1.78 -20.35 -23.49
CA TYR A 25 1.06 -20.37 -22.23
C TYR A 25 0.54 -18.97 -21.91
N SER A 26 -0.77 -18.82 -21.74
CA SER A 26 -1.39 -17.52 -21.45
C SER A 26 -1.44 -17.25 -19.95
N LEU A 27 -0.89 -16.12 -19.55
CA LEU A 27 -1.08 -15.56 -18.21
C LEU A 27 -2.30 -14.64 -18.20
N THR A 28 -3.05 -14.65 -17.10
CA THR A 28 -4.26 -13.84 -16.96
C THR A 28 -4.07 -12.80 -15.88
N GLY A 29 -4.39 -11.55 -16.20
CA GLY A 29 -4.58 -10.49 -15.20
C GLY A 29 -5.95 -10.65 -14.55
N VAL A 30 -6.00 -10.67 -13.22
CA VAL A 30 -7.24 -10.82 -12.46
C VAL A 30 -7.37 -9.72 -11.40
N ASP A 31 -8.60 -9.33 -11.08
CA ASP A 31 -8.91 -8.53 -9.90
C ASP A 31 -9.47 -9.45 -8.82
N TYR A 32 -8.58 -10.13 -8.11
CA TYR A 32 -8.93 -11.11 -7.10
C TYR A 32 -9.63 -10.44 -5.91
N GLU A 33 -10.66 -11.06 -5.35
CA GLU A 33 -11.58 -10.41 -4.40
C GLU A 33 -10.87 -9.91 -3.13
N GLU A 34 -9.95 -10.71 -2.60
CA GLU A 34 -9.18 -10.39 -1.40
C GLU A 34 -8.16 -9.27 -1.64
N CYS A 35 -7.66 -9.12 -2.88
CA CYS A 35 -6.82 -8.00 -3.28
C CYS A 35 -7.64 -6.74 -3.55
N ARG A 36 -8.86 -6.91 -4.11
CA ARG A 36 -9.85 -5.85 -4.33
C ARG A 36 -10.34 -5.27 -3.01
N ALA A 37 -10.56 -6.10 -2.00
CA ALA A 37 -10.93 -5.69 -0.64
C ALA A 37 -9.87 -4.79 0.00
N SER A 38 -8.63 -4.85 -0.49
CA SER A 38 -7.50 -4.05 -0.02
C SER A 38 -6.90 -3.16 -1.10
N TYR A 39 -7.64 -2.92 -2.19
CA TYR A 39 -7.33 -1.91 -3.20
C TYR A 39 -6.00 -2.09 -3.95
N ILE A 40 -5.52 -3.32 -4.09
CA ILE A 40 -4.49 -3.64 -5.07
C ILE A 40 -5.19 -3.95 -6.39
N PRO A 41 -5.05 -3.11 -7.45
CA PRO A 41 -5.62 -3.40 -8.74
C PRO A 41 -4.74 -4.41 -9.50
N GLY A 42 -5.34 -5.40 -10.16
CA GLY A 42 -4.64 -6.35 -11.02
C GLY A 42 -3.63 -7.26 -10.32
N GLN A 43 -3.73 -8.57 -10.56
CA GLN A 43 -2.78 -9.58 -10.11
C GLN A 43 -2.50 -10.55 -11.25
N ILE A 44 -1.31 -11.13 -11.29
CA ILE A 44 -1.01 -12.21 -12.22
C ILE A 44 -1.49 -13.51 -11.61
N GLN A 45 -2.47 -14.12 -12.27
CA GLN A 45 -2.85 -15.51 -12.02
C GLN A 45 -2.10 -16.42 -13.00
N ALA A 46 -1.48 -17.46 -12.46
CA ALA A 46 -0.76 -18.47 -13.24
C ALA A 46 -1.15 -19.88 -12.77
N GLU A 47 -1.27 -20.82 -13.71
CA GLU A 47 -1.45 -22.25 -13.43
C GLU A 47 -0.20 -23.01 -13.90
N LEU A 48 0.81 -23.06 -13.05
CA LEU A 48 2.11 -23.60 -13.39
C LEU A 48 2.10 -25.13 -13.24
N PRO A 49 2.26 -25.93 -14.32
CA PRO A 49 2.47 -27.36 -14.19
C PRO A 49 3.88 -27.66 -13.63
N ALA A 50 4.10 -28.92 -13.27
CA ALA A 50 5.39 -29.39 -12.76
C ALA A 50 6.53 -29.02 -13.73
N GLY A 51 7.59 -28.38 -13.21
CA GLY A 51 8.76 -27.97 -13.97
C GLY A 51 8.59 -26.68 -14.78
N ALA A 52 7.41 -26.05 -14.78
CA ALA A 52 7.21 -24.75 -15.43
C ALA A 52 7.98 -23.62 -14.73
N ILE A 53 8.45 -22.66 -15.52
CA ILE A 53 9.16 -21.48 -15.05
C ILE A 53 8.39 -20.23 -15.49
N LEU A 54 7.85 -19.50 -14.52
CA LEU A 54 7.29 -18.17 -14.72
C LEU A 54 8.40 -17.13 -14.49
N GLY A 55 8.77 -16.38 -15.52
CA GLY A 55 9.88 -15.43 -15.40
C GLY A 55 9.66 -14.11 -16.14
N LYS A 56 10.37 -13.09 -15.68
CA LYS A 56 10.40 -11.75 -16.28
C LYS A 56 11.80 -11.17 -16.22
N ASP A 57 12.22 -10.62 -17.35
CA ASP A 57 13.45 -9.85 -17.48
C ASP A 57 13.17 -8.36 -17.26
N PHE A 58 14.15 -7.66 -16.69
CA PHE A 58 14.12 -6.26 -16.36
C PHE A 58 15.32 -5.54 -16.96
N ASN A 59 15.16 -4.25 -17.25
CA ASN A 59 16.26 -3.36 -17.58
C ASN A 59 16.98 -2.93 -16.28
N GLN A 60 17.62 -3.89 -15.61
CA GLN A 60 18.41 -3.76 -14.38
C GLN A 60 17.83 -2.80 -13.32
N ILE A 61 17.12 -3.36 -12.34
CA ILE A 61 16.53 -2.60 -11.23
C ILE A 61 17.57 -2.44 -10.11
N GLN A 62 17.77 -1.22 -9.62
CA GLN A 62 18.66 -0.92 -8.50
C GLN A 62 17.96 -1.15 -7.15
N VAL A 63 18.56 -1.97 -6.29
CA VAL A 63 18.02 -2.41 -4.99
C VAL A 63 19.08 -2.38 -3.86
N ASN A 64 20.14 -1.61 -4.05
CA ASN A 64 21.40 -1.59 -3.30
C ASN A 64 21.23 -1.43 -1.77
N GLU A 65 20.24 -0.66 -1.32
CA GLU A 65 20.01 -0.39 0.11
C GLU A 65 18.82 -1.17 0.69
N THR A 66 18.29 -2.13 -0.07
CA THR A 66 17.20 -2.99 0.37
C THR A 66 17.76 -4.27 0.97
N LYS A 67 17.15 -4.71 2.08
CA LYS A 67 17.55 -5.92 2.79
C LYS A 67 16.72 -7.13 2.35
N TRP A 68 15.52 -6.89 1.85
CA TRP A 68 14.51 -7.91 1.62
C TRP A 68 13.85 -7.76 0.27
N ILE A 69 13.43 -8.88 -0.29
CA ILE A 69 12.46 -8.94 -1.37
C ILE A 69 11.23 -9.68 -0.86
N SER A 70 10.05 -9.08 -1.02
CA SER A 70 8.78 -9.69 -0.64
C SER A 70 7.81 -9.73 -1.81
N PHE A 71 6.92 -10.72 -1.72
CA PHE A 71 5.70 -10.82 -2.50
C PHE A 71 4.70 -11.64 -1.69
N THR A 72 3.43 -11.58 -2.08
CA THR A 72 2.43 -12.47 -1.49
C THR A 72 1.82 -13.38 -2.53
N ILE A 73 1.65 -14.65 -2.14
CA ILE A 73 0.92 -15.64 -2.94
C ILE A 73 -0.44 -15.89 -2.29
N GLY A 74 -1.49 -15.74 -3.09
CA GLY A 74 -2.78 -16.37 -2.86
C GLY A 74 -2.82 -17.71 -3.60
N LEU A 75 -3.13 -18.80 -2.91
CA LEU A 75 -3.28 -20.10 -3.55
C LEU A 75 -4.73 -20.39 -3.91
N VAL A 76 -4.92 -20.87 -5.14
CA VAL A 76 -6.21 -21.35 -5.64
C VAL A 76 -6.23 -22.88 -5.61
N LEU A 77 -5.12 -23.55 -5.95
CA LEU A 77 -5.00 -25.01 -5.97
C LEU A 77 -3.52 -25.45 -5.99
N TYR A 78 -3.17 -26.59 -5.37
CA TYR A 78 -1.89 -27.27 -5.60
C TYR A 78 -1.98 -28.80 -5.48
N GLN A 79 -1.14 -29.51 -6.23
CA GLN A 79 -0.88 -30.96 -6.06
C GLN A 79 0.49 -31.22 -5.39
N ASN A 80 1.35 -30.20 -5.33
CA ASN A 80 2.59 -30.19 -4.55
C ASN A 80 2.87 -28.73 -4.13
N PRO A 81 3.08 -28.43 -2.84
CA PRO A 81 3.28 -27.06 -2.39
C PRO A 81 4.69 -26.52 -2.66
N ASN A 82 5.62 -27.31 -3.18
CA ASN A 82 7.00 -26.88 -3.32
C ASN A 82 7.21 -25.95 -4.53
N MET A 83 7.79 -24.79 -4.26
CA MET A 83 8.19 -23.79 -5.25
C MET A 83 9.64 -23.34 -5.05
N THR A 84 10.21 -22.77 -6.11
CA THR A 84 11.44 -22.01 -6.00
C THR A 84 11.27 -20.59 -6.53
N PHE A 85 11.99 -19.66 -5.92
CA PHE A 85 12.11 -18.26 -6.33
C PHE A 85 13.58 -17.99 -6.63
N THR A 86 13.89 -17.58 -7.86
CA THR A 86 15.26 -17.29 -8.30
C THR A 86 15.40 -15.85 -8.73
N ILE A 87 16.44 -15.19 -8.23
CA ILE A 87 16.81 -13.81 -8.58
C ILE A 87 18.11 -13.86 -9.35
N TYR A 88 18.22 -13.08 -10.43
CA TYR A 88 19.41 -12.95 -11.25
C TYR A 88 19.95 -11.52 -11.23
N SER A 89 21.28 -11.41 -11.25
CA SER A 89 22.01 -10.15 -11.29
C SER A 89 23.39 -10.32 -11.93
N ASN A 90 23.64 -9.63 -13.04
CA ASN A 90 24.87 -9.61 -13.82
C ASN A 90 25.44 -11.01 -14.08
N GLY A 91 24.58 -11.95 -14.49
CA GLY A 91 24.94 -13.34 -14.76
C GLY A 91 25.05 -14.26 -13.53
N ASN A 92 24.98 -13.70 -12.31
CA ASN A 92 24.87 -14.47 -11.07
C ASN A 92 23.41 -14.76 -10.74
N LYS A 93 23.16 -15.77 -9.90
CA LYS A 93 21.81 -16.09 -9.42
C LYS A 93 21.79 -16.61 -7.99
N ARG A 94 20.66 -16.42 -7.31
CA ARG A 94 20.34 -17.01 -6.01
C ARG A 94 18.94 -17.63 -6.07
N THR A 95 18.81 -18.88 -5.60
CA THR A 95 17.54 -19.60 -5.58
C THR A 95 17.12 -19.90 -4.15
N PHE A 96 15.84 -19.69 -3.86
CA PHE A 96 15.19 -20.01 -2.60
C PHE A 96 14.10 -21.04 -2.84
N ALA A 97 14.12 -22.14 -2.09
CA ALA A 97 13.07 -23.15 -2.10
C ALA A 97 12.13 -22.93 -0.92
N PHE A 98 10.82 -23.01 -1.15
CA PHE A 98 9.81 -22.75 -0.14
C PHE A 98 8.52 -23.52 -0.43
N GLU A 99 7.72 -23.72 0.63
CA GLU A 99 6.40 -24.35 0.53
C GLU A 99 5.31 -23.29 0.49
N VAL A 100 4.46 -23.37 -0.54
CA VAL A 100 3.26 -22.55 -0.63
C VAL A 100 2.19 -23.03 0.34
N GLN A 101 1.56 -22.09 1.04
CA GLN A 101 0.53 -22.38 2.03
C GLN A 101 -0.87 -22.23 1.43
N GLN A 102 -1.83 -23.08 1.83
CA GLN A 102 -3.24 -23.00 1.40
C GLN A 102 -4.01 -21.81 2.01
N LYS A 103 -3.33 -20.68 2.17
CA LYS A 103 -3.84 -19.40 2.67
C LYS A 103 -2.98 -18.28 2.10
N TYR A 104 -3.50 -17.07 2.14
CA TYR A 104 -2.77 -15.87 1.75
C TYR A 104 -1.48 -15.72 2.57
N THR A 105 -0.32 -15.88 1.93
CA THR A 105 0.95 -15.97 2.67
C THR A 105 2.03 -15.13 2.00
N THR A 106 2.51 -14.14 2.76
CA THR A 106 3.64 -13.32 2.34
C THR A 106 4.93 -14.10 2.48
N TYR A 107 5.69 -14.11 1.40
CA TYR A 107 7.02 -14.67 1.33
C TYR A 107 8.02 -13.52 1.27
N ARG A 108 9.08 -13.63 2.07
CA ARG A 108 10.14 -12.63 2.18
C ARG A 108 11.48 -13.35 2.12
N PHE A 109 12.36 -12.86 1.27
CA PHE A 109 13.68 -13.43 1.02
C PHE A 109 14.73 -12.36 1.26
N ILE A 110 15.89 -12.75 1.77
CA ILE A 110 17.02 -11.83 1.85
C ILE A 110 17.37 -11.37 0.43
N ASN A 111 17.54 -10.07 0.25
CA ASN A 111 18.01 -9.53 -1.01
C ASN A 111 19.49 -9.89 -1.18
N PRO A 112 19.88 -10.72 -2.17
CA PRO A 112 21.26 -11.18 -2.30
C PRO A 112 22.12 -10.26 -3.16
N PHE A 113 21.53 -9.27 -3.84
CA PHE A 113 22.20 -8.46 -4.86
C PHE A 113 21.86 -6.98 -4.72
N GLU A 114 22.73 -6.13 -5.27
CA GLU A 114 22.45 -4.70 -5.39
C GLU A 114 21.59 -4.40 -6.63
N THR A 115 21.55 -5.29 -7.60
CA THR A 115 20.76 -5.14 -8.84
C THR A 115 19.92 -6.37 -9.13
N ILE A 116 18.86 -6.21 -9.91
CA ILE A 116 17.99 -7.31 -10.37
C ILE A 116 17.78 -7.19 -11.88
N ASP A 117 18.18 -8.22 -12.62
CA ASP A 117 18.01 -8.29 -14.07
C ASP A 117 16.87 -9.23 -14.46
N ARG A 118 16.61 -10.27 -13.66
CA ARG A 118 15.57 -11.26 -13.94
C ARG A 118 15.07 -11.90 -12.66
N ILE A 119 13.79 -12.27 -12.66
CA ILE A 119 13.17 -13.08 -11.62
C ILE A 119 12.47 -14.29 -12.24
N GLU A 120 12.53 -15.41 -11.53
CA GLU A 120 11.84 -16.64 -11.89
C GLU A 120 11.13 -17.27 -10.68
N PHE A 121 9.94 -17.82 -10.94
CA PHE A 121 9.23 -18.74 -10.08
C PHE A 121 9.15 -20.09 -10.78
N SER A 122 9.46 -21.18 -10.09
CA SER A 122 9.24 -22.52 -10.62
C SER A 122 8.58 -23.42 -9.59
N THR A 123 7.96 -24.49 -10.05
CA THR A 123 7.26 -25.45 -9.20
C THR A 123 7.63 -26.89 -9.54
N THR A 124 7.58 -27.77 -8.56
CA THR A 124 7.79 -29.21 -8.74
C THR A 124 6.48 -30.00 -8.95
N GLY A 125 5.32 -29.35 -8.85
CA GLY A 125 4.01 -29.93 -9.14
C GLY A 125 3.07 -28.93 -9.78
N LEU A 126 1.81 -29.32 -10.01
CA LEU A 126 0.81 -28.36 -10.49
C LEU A 126 0.43 -27.38 -9.38
N ILE A 127 0.57 -26.08 -9.63
CA ILE A 127 0.14 -25.01 -8.73
C ILE A 127 -0.62 -23.94 -9.52
N ARG A 128 -1.84 -23.62 -9.07
CA ARG A 128 -2.59 -22.45 -9.50
C ARG A 128 -2.56 -21.40 -8.41
N LEU A 129 -1.95 -20.26 -8.74
CA LEU A 129 -1.60 -19.23 -7.78
C LEU A 129 -1.89 -17.83 -8.33
N ILE A 130 -1.96 -16.88 -7.41
CA ILE A 130 -2.07 -15.45 -7.66
C ILE A 130 -0.87 -14.81 -6.97
N ILE A 131 0.02 -14.18 -7.74
CA ILE A 131 1.17 -13.45 -7.17
C ILE A 131 0.82 -11.97 -7.15
N THR A 132 1.17 -11.34 -6.03
CA THR A 132 0.97 -9.92 -5.80
C THR A 132 2.29 -9.23 -5.54
N ASP A 133 2.32 -7.95 -5.90
CA ASP A 133 3.32 -6.93 -5.59
C ASP A 133 4.70 -7.43 -5.18
N LEU A 134 5.65 -7.36 -6.11
CA LEU A 134 7.03 -7.75 -5.91
C LEU A 134 7.85 -6.51 -5.54
N ILE A 135 8.28 -6.44 -4.28
CA ILE A 135 8.89 -5.24 -3.69
C ILE A 135 10.21 -5.62 -3.03
N ALA A 136 11.21 -4.75 -3.18
CA ALA A 136 12.41 -4.78 -2.36
C ALA A 136 12.37 -3.65 -1.31
N TYR A 137 12.76 -3.93 -0.06
CA TYR A 137 12.72 -2.93 1.01
C TYR A 137 13.70 -3.22 2.15
N THR A 138 14.03 -2.19 2.94
CA THR A 138 14.94 -2.31 4.09
C THR A 138 14.20 -2.75 5.35
N ASN A 139 13.17 -1.99 5.75
CA ASN A 139 12.38 -2.16 6.97
C ASN A 139 10.93 -1.73 6.70
N ASP A 140 10.01 -2.16 7.56
CA ASP A 140 8.62 -1.69 7.54
C ASP A 140 8.54 -0.36 8.29
N TYR A 141 8.55 0.76 7.54
CA TYR A 141 8.55 2.10 8.13
C TYR A 141 7.12 2.67 8.17
N PRO A 142 6.77 3.57 9.12
CA PRO A 142 5.43 4.17 9.22
C PRO A 142 4.97 4.86 7.93
N ALA A 143 5.90 5.37 7.13
CA ALA A 143 5.61 5.92 5.81
C ALA A 143 4.97 4.90 4.86
N ASP A 144 5.37 3.63 4.93
CA ASP A 144 4.77 2.54 4.13
C ASP A 144 3.35 2.22 4.60
N ILE A 145 3.10 2.32 5.92
CA ILE A 145 1.77 2.18 6.51
C ILE A 145 0.86 3.29 5.99
N TYR A 146 1.32 4.54 6.02
CA TYR A 146 0.55 5.67 5.52
C TYR A 146 0.26 5.53 4.02
N ALA A 147 1.26 5.14 3.23
CA ALA A 147 1.08 4.90 1.80
C ALA A 147 -0.01 3.83 1.53
N ALA A 148 -0.14 2.83 2.42
CA ALA A 148 -1.19 1.82 2.35
C ALA A 148 -2.57 2.33 2.84
N MET A 149 -2.59 3.22 3.82
CA MET A 149 -3.82 3.81 4.37
C MET A 149 -4.46 4.85 3.44
N ILE A 150 -3.65 5.63 2.69
CA ILE A 150 -4.15 6.71 1.84
C ILE A 150 -5.21 6.22 0.84
N PRO A 151 -4.98 5.15 0.03
CA PRO A 151 -5.99 4.65 -0.90
C PRO A 151 -7.28 4.17 -0.21
N LEU A 152 -7.14 3.52 0.97
CA LEU A 152 -8.28 3.06 1.78
C LEU A 152 -9.18 4.25 2.17
N ILE A 153 -8.60 5.35 2.63
CA ILE A 153 -9.32 6.56 3.07
C ILE A 153 -9.82 7.38 1.90
N GLN A 154 -9.06 7.45 0.80
CA GLN A 154 -9.43 8.22 -0.38
C GLN A 154 -10.66 7.63 -1.08
N LYS A 155 -10.88 6.31 -1.00
CA LYS A 155 -12.04 5.66 -1.61
C LYS A 155 -13.38 6.25 -1.16
N PRO A 156 -13.75 6.25 0.14
CA PRO A 156 -15.03 6.82 0.56
C PRO A 156 -15.14 8.31 0.24
N ILE A 157 -14.03 9.07 0.28
CA ILE A 157 -14.02 10.48 -0.16
C ILE A 157 -14.45 10.59 -1.63
N ASN A 158 -13.88 9.77 -2.50
CA ASN A 158 -14.16 9.80 -3.94
C ASN A 158 -15.60 9.35 -4.29
N HIS A 159 -16.28 8.63 -3.39
CA HIS A 159 -17.69 8.25 -3.58
C HIS A 159 -18.67 9.32 -3.08
N LEU A 160 -18.19 10.30 -2.31
CA LEU A 160 -19.01 11.43 -1.90
C LEU A 160 -19.19 12.41 -3.07
N PRO A 161 -20.36 13.06 -3.19
CA PRO A 161 -20.57 14.10 -4.19
C PRO A 161 -19.51 15.19 -4.05
N LYS A 162 -18.75 15.46 -5.13
CA LYS A 162 -17.79 16.57 -5.14
C LYS A 162 -18.55 17.90 -5.00
N GLN A 163 -18.17 18.71 -4.02
CA GLN A 163 -18.72 20.05 -3.86
C GLN A 163 -18.17 20.96 -4.96
N ARG A 164 -19.05 21.46 -5.84
CA ARG A 164 -18.66 22.36 -6.92
C ARG A 164 -18.43 23.77 -6.38
N VAL A 165 -17.23 24.30 -6.63
CA VAL A 165 -16.87 25.69 -6.31
C VAL A 165 -17.39 26.63 -7.40
N GLY A 166 -17.26 26.24 -8.67
CA GLY A 166 -17.77 27.03 -9.79
C GLY A 166 -17.23 26.56 -11.14
N THR A 167 -17.07 27.49 -12.07
CA THR A 167 -16.37 27.30 -13.34
C THR A 167 -15.32 28.37 -13.53
N ALA A 168 -14.16 27.97 -14.03
CA ALA A 168 -13.04 28.86 -14.24
C ALA A 168 -12.55 28.82 -15.69
N THR A 169 -12.07 29.97 -16.16
CA THR A 169 -11.21 30.06 -17.34
C THR A 169 -9.89 30.65 -16.87
N VAL A 170 -8.81 29.92 -17.12
CA VAL A 170 -7.47 30.19 -16.58
C VAL A 170 -6.42 29.97 -17.66
N ARG A 171 -5.29 30.64 -17.51
CA ARG A 171 -4.12 30.49 -18.37
C ARG A 171 -2.92 30.01 -17.57
N VAL A 172 -2.00 29.32 -18.26
CA VAL A 172 -0.68 28.98 -17.71
C VAL A 172 -0.01 30.26 -17.22
N GLY A 173 0.49 30.24 -15.98
CA GLY A 173 1.13 31.39 -15.36
C GLY A 173 0.20 32.27 -14.51
N ASP A 174 -1.12 32.05 -14.57
CA ASP A 174 -2.06 32.74 -13.69
C ASP A 174 -1.79 32.35 -12.23
N THR A 175 -1.94 33.30 -11.31
CA THR A 175 -1.74 33.12 -9.85
C THR A 175 -3.04 33.19 -9.05
N SER A 176 -4.15 33.39 -9.75
CA SER A 176 -5.47 33.50 -9.15
C SER A 176 -6.56 32.98 -10.08
N ILE A 177 -7.72 32.65 -9.49
CA ILE A 177 -8.93 32.28 -10.23
C ILE A 177 -10.07 33.16 -9.77
N ARG A 178 -10.89 33.62 -10.72
CA ARG A 178 -12.05 34.47 -10.47
C ARG A 178 -13.34 33.73 -10.76
N PHE A 179 -14.30 33.87 -9.86
CA PHE A 179 -15.62 33.26 -9.96
C PHE A 179 -16.70 34.35 -9.99
N ALA A 180 -17.70 34.16 -10.85
CA ALA A 180 -18.82 35.10 -11.01
C ALA A 180 -19.95 34.90 -9.98
N ASP A 181 -20.05 33.69 -9.41
CA ASP A 181 -21.06 33.31 -8.43
C ASP A 181 -20.41 33.07 -7.07
N ILE A 182 -21.11 33.38 -5.97
CA ILE A 182 -20.63 33.10 -4.60
C ILE A 182 -20.73 31.59 -4.33
N CYS A 183 -19.61 30.98 -3.95
CA CYS A 183 -19.56 29.63 -3.43
C CYS A 183 -18.94 29.60 -2.02
N LEU A 184 -19.42 28.66 -1.20
CA LEU A 184 -18.97 28.38 0.16
C LEU A 184 -17.62 27.64 0.15
N VAL A 185 -16.60 28.28 -0.41
CA VAL A 185 -15.20 27.86 -0.31
C VAL A 185 -14.48 28.79 0.67
N GLU A 186 -13.74 28.21 1.60
CA GLU A 186 -13.04 28.90 2.69
C GLU A 186 -11.55 29.07 2.36
N ARG A 187 -10.90 30.05 3.02
CA ARG A 187 -9.44 30.07 3.09
C ARG A 187 -8.96 28.73 3.65
N TYR A 188 -7.83 28.23 3.14
CA TYR A 188 -7.22 26.96 3.58
C TYR A 188 -7.93 25.69 3.10
N THR A 189 -8.87 25.80 2.17
CA THR A 189 -9.42 24.63 1.47
C THR A 189 -8.54 24.27 0.27
N ALA A 190 -8.58 23.01 -0.16
CA ALA A 190 -7.98 22.58 -1.41
C ALA A 190 -9.06 22.48 -2.50
N ILE A 191 -8.69 22.86 -3.73
CA ILE A 191 -9.54 22.77 -4.92
C ILE A 191 -8.84 22.02 -6.04
N GLU A 192 -9.61 21.31 -6.86
CA GLU A 192 -9.14 20.57 -8.03
C GLU A 192 -9.85 21.07 -9.29
N PHE A 193 -9.09 21.29 -10.35
CA PHE A 193 -9.58 21.55 -11.70
C PHE A 193 -8.52 21.17 -12.73
N ASN A 194 -8.93 20.66 -13.90
CA ASN A 194 -8.03 20.27 -14.99
C ASN A 194 -6.89 19.31 -14.61
N GLY A 195 -7.07 18.48 -13.57
CA GLY A 195 -6.03 17.58 -13.07
C GLY A 195 -4.99 18.24 -12.15
N GLU A 196 -5.13 19.53 -11.86
CA GLU A 196 -4.32 20.27 -10.89
C GLU A 196 -5.07 20.43 -9.56
N THR A 197 -4.34 20.35 -8.46
CA THR A 197 -4.82 20.62 -7.09
C THR A 197 -4.09 21.82 -6.51
N HIS A 198 -4.85 22.82 -6.07
CA HIS A 198 -4.31 24.03 -5.44
C HIS A 198 -4.89 24.27 -4.07
N HIS A 199 -4.08 24.83 -3.17
CA HIS A 199 -4.49 25.19 -1.83
C HIS A 199 -4.73 26.69 -1.70
N ILE A 200 -5.89 27.08 -1.18
CA ILE A 200 -6.33 28.48 -1.16
C ILE A 200 -5.63 29.26 -0.05
N ARG A 201 -4.83 30.24 -0.45
CA ARG A 201 -4.16 31.20 0.45
C ARG A 201 -5.12 32.26 0.96
N GLU A 202 -5.92 32.83 0.06
CA GLU A 202 -6.80 33.96 0.35
C GLU A 202 -8.01 33.95 -0.58
N LYS A 203 -9.16 34.39 -0.05
CA LYS A 203 -10.39 34.64 -0.81
C LYS A 203 -10.69 36.13 -0.75
N LYS A 204 -10.51 36.83 -1.87
CA LYS A 204 -10.75 38.27 -2.00
C LYS A 204 -12.12 38.53 -2.63
N PRO A 205 -13.11 39.03 -1.89
CA PRO A 205 -14.38 39.43 -2.49
C PRO A 205 -14.18 40.64 -3.41
N THR A 206 -14.76 40.60 -4.60
CA THR A 206 -14.71 41.66 -5.62
C THR A 206 -16.12 41.92 -6.16
N GLY A 207 -16.93 42.66 -5.40
CA GLY A 207 -18.33 42.91 -5.74
C GLY A 207 -19.17 41.64 -5.63
N LYS A 208 -19.81 41.21 -6.73
CA LYS A 208 -20.53 39.91 -6.79
C LYS A 208 -19.61 38.71 -7.04
N ASN A 209 -18.36 38.99 -7.40
CA ASN A 209 -17.36 37.98 -7.73
C ASN A 209 -16.44 37.74 -6.54
N PHE A 210 -15.63 36.70 -6.60
CA PHE A 210 -14.49 36.55 -5.71
C PHE A 210 -13.28 36.00 -6.46
N GLU A 211 -12.10 36.34 -5.94
CA GLU A 211 -10.81 35.90 -6.43
C GLU A 211 -10.16 34.99 -5.39
N LEU A 212 -9.64 33.85 -5.83
CA LEU A 212 -8.87 32.92 -5.01
C LEU A 212 -7.41 33.00 -5.41
N THR A 213 -6.51 33.08 -4.44
CA THR A 213 -5.05 32.96 -4.64
C THR A 213 -4.52 31.71 -3.94
N PHE A 214 -3.33 31.26 -4.32
CA PHE A 214 -2.82 29.94 -3.91
C PHE A 214 -1.57 29.99 -3.04
N THR A 215 -1.39 28.97 -2.19
CA THR A 215 -0.16 28.75 -1.42
C THR A 215 0.82 27.90 -2.21
N ASP A 216 1.98 27.61 -1.61
CA ASP A 216 3.01 26.76 -2.21
C ASP A 216 2.76 25.25 -2.00
N LEU A 217 1.55 24.87 -1.57
CA LEU A 217 1.18 23.47 -1.34
C LEU A 217 0.58 22.87 -2.63
N PHE A 218 0.66 21.53 -2.74
CA PHE A 218 0.20 20.76 -3.90
C PHE A 218 0.86 21.25 -5.20
N ASP A 219 0.08 21.71 -6.19
CA ASP A 219 0.63 22.18 -7.46
C ASP A 219 1.24 23.60 -7.38
N GLY A 220 1.17 24.24 -6.22
CA GLY A 220 1.84 25.50 -5.92
C GLY A 220 1.01 26.74 -6.28
N PRO A 221 1.65 27.92 -6.30
CA PRO A 221 0.92 29.19 -6.38
C PRO A 221 0.55 29.61 -7.82
N VAL A 222 1.00 28.86 -8.83
CA VAL A 222 0.88 29.20 -10.26
C VAL A 222 0.20 28.06 -11.00
N ILE A 223 -0.76 28.40 -11.87
CA ILE A 223 -1.48 27.45 -12.72
C ILE A 223 -0.56 26.92 -13.83
N ARG A 224 -0.55 25.59 -14.01
CA ARG A 224 0.37 24.88 -14.90
C ARG A 224 -0.22 24.59 -16.29
N SER A 225 -1.54 24.61 -16.43
CA SER A 225 -2.23 24.32 -17.69
C SER A 225 -3.36 25.31 -18.01
N ASP A 226 -3.51 25.63 -19.29
CA ASP A 226 -4.64 26.43 -19.79
C ASP A 226 -5.94 25.63 -19.66
N ALA A 227 -7.02 26.30 -19.27
CA ALA A 227 -8.35 25.70 -19.20
C ALA A 227 -9.46 26.73 -19.45
N VAL A 228 -10.52 26.34 -20.16
CA VAL A 228 -11.65 27.22 -20.49
C VAL A 228 -12.95 26.60 -20.03
N ASN A 229 -13.72 27.35 -19.23
CA ASN A 229 -15.00 26.92 -18.66
C ASN A 229 -14.93 25.57 -17.91
N THR A 230 -13.79 25.28 -17.28
CA THR A 230 -13.56 24.03 -16.56
C THR A 230 -14.24 24.10 -15.19
N PRO A 231 -14.97 23.04 -14.77
CA PRO A 231 -15.54 22.97 -13.44
C PRO A 231 -14.44 22.88 -12.38
N VAL A 232 -14.63 23.61 -11.28
CA VAL A 232 -13.74 23.61 -10.12
C VAL A 232 -14.45 22.95 -8.95
N PHE A 233 -13.78 22.03 -8.26
CA PHE A 233 -14.33 21.28 -7.14
C PHE A 233 -13.49 21.47 -5.89
N GLN A 234 -14.13 21.50 -4.72
CA GLN A 234 -13.42 21.35 -3.44
C GLN A 234 -13.00 19.89 -3.27
N VAL A 235 -11.81 19.66 -2.74
CA VAL A 235 -11.28 18.33 -2.45
C VAL A 235 -10.85 18.21 -0.99
N ILE A 236 -10.95 17.01 -0.45
CA ILE A 236 -10.47 16.66 0.89
C ILE A 236 -9.18 15.84 0.70
N PRO A 237 -7.99 16.44 0.85
CA PRO A 237 -6.74 15.71 0.69
C PRO A 237 -6.45 14.84 1.90
N VAL A 238 -5.80 13.69 1.66
CA VAL A 238 -5.24 12.81 2.70
C VAL A 238 -3.72 12.99 2.69
N LEU A 239 -3.15 13.49 3.78
CA LEU A 239 -1.73 13.87 3.87
C LEU A 239 -1.00 13.06 4.95
N PRO A 240 0.15 12.44 4.63
CA PRO A 240 0.98 11.75 5.62
C PRO A 240 1.81 12.76 6.42
N ASN A 241 1.82 12.59 7.75
CA ASN A 241 2.53 13.41 8.73
C ASN A 241 2.59 14.90 8.34
N PRO A 242 1.43 15.57 8.20
CA PRO A 242 1.43 16.96 7.78
C PRO A 242 2.15 17.76 8.86
N VAL A 243 3.35 18.25 8.55
CA VAL A 243 4.21 19.07 9.43
C VAL A 243 3.48 20.34 9.95
N SER A 244 2.30 20.63 9.40
CA SER A 244 1.39 21.70 9.80
C SER A 244 -0.05 21.18 9.87
N ILE A 245 -0.47 20.68 11.04
CA ILE A 245 -1.85 20.23 11.33
C ILE A 245 -2.84 21.43 11.39
N GLU A 246 -2.50 22.57 10.79
CA GLU A 246 -3.34 23.77 10.80
C GLU A 246 -3.76 24.25 9.41
N SER A 247 -3.07 23.83 8.33
CA SER A 247 -3.17 24.61 7.09
C SER A 247 -4.21 24.13 6.08
N VAL A 248 -4.73 22.89 6.12
CA VAL A 248 -5.74 22.43 5.12
C VAL A 248 -7.02 21.97 5.80
N ARG A 249 -8.14 22.69 5.56
CA ARG A 249 -9.46 22.43 6.16
C ARG A 249 -10.57 22.61 5.09
N PRO A 250 -11.38 21.59 4.77
CA PRO A 250 -11.30 20.24 5.30
C PRO A 250 -10.07 19.49 4.78
N GLY A 251 -9.48 18.65 5.62
CA GLY A 251 -8.33 17.83 5.27
C GLY A 251 -8.20 16.64 6.24
N ILE A 252 -7.59 15.56 5.76
CA ILE A 252 -7.30 14.37 6.58
C ILE A 252 -5.79 14.22 6.72
N GLY A 253 -5.30 14.26 7.95
CA GLY A 253 -3.91 13.98 8.29
C GLY A 253 -3.73 12.57 8.84
N LEU A 254 -2.61 11.92 8.49
CA LEU A 254 -2.16 10.67 9.13
C LEU A 254 -0.96 11.01 10.02
N HIS A 255 -1.07 10.75 11.33
CA HIS A 255 -0.02 11.09 12.28
C HIS A 255 0.28 9.92 13.23
N GLY A 256 1.44 9.94 13.89
CA GLY A 256 1.83 8.93 14.87
C GLY A 256 2.29 7.59 14.27
N GLY A 257 2.35 6.53 15.07
CA GLY A 257 2.85 5.23 14.59
C GLY A 257 4.32 5.20 14.21
N TYR A 258 5.13 6.21 14.56
CA TYR A 258 6.60 6.11 14.55
C TYR A 258 7.13 5.43 15.81
N GLU A 259 6.40 5.59 16.91
CA GLU A 259 6.57 4.82 18.13
C GLU A 259 5.76 3.53 17.98
N PHE A 260 6.39 2.41 18.35
CA PHE A 260 5.78 1.09 18.29
C PHE A 260 5.91 0.38 19.64
N GLU A 261 4.95 -0.49 19.92
CA GLU A 261 4.98 -1.39 21.07
C GLU A 261 5.37 -2.79 20.59
N ARG A 262 6.20 -3.50 21.37
CA ARG A 262 6.42 -4.92 21.11
C ARG A 262 5.20 -5.70 21.58
N VAL A 263 4.65 -6.55 20.72
CA VAL A 263 3.57 -7.45 21.11
C VAL A 263 4.15 -8.54 22.04
N PRO A 264 3.57 -8.82 23.22
CA PRO A 264 4.11 -9.79 24.16
C PRO A 264 4.25 -11.21 23.57
N GLU A 265 5.38 -11.87 23.84
CA GLU A 265 5.74 -13.20 23.31
C GLU A 265 4.68 -14.30 23.57
N ARG A 266 3.93 -14.20 24.66
CA ARG A 266 2.90 -15.19 25.04
C ARG A 266 1.69 -15.20 24.11
N SER A 267 1.59 -14.25 23.18
CA SER A 267 0.48 -14.14 22.24
C SER A 267 0.65 -14.98 20.97
N PHE A 268 1.75 -15.72 20.83
CA PHE A 268 2.07 -16.43 19.60
C PHE A 268 2.06 -17.96 19.74
N VAL A 269 1.72 -18.62 18.63
CA VAL A 269 1.46 -20.07 18.60
C VAL A 269 2.73 -20.89 18.33
N SER A 270 3.64 -20.42 17.46
CA SER A 270 4.94 -21.05 17.18
C SER A 270 5.76 -20.28 16.14
N ASP A 271 7.05 -20.61 16.02
CA ASP A 271 7.91 -20.23 14.88
C ASP A 271 7.60 -21.09 13.64
N GLU A 272 7.81 -20.54 12.43
CA GLU A 272 7.48 -21.16 11.14
C GLU A 272 8.68 -21.14 10.18
N ILE A 273 9.12 -22.29 9.65
CA ILE A 273 10.14 -22.32 8.59
C ILE A 273 9.48 -21.88 7.28
N ILE A 274 10.01 -20.82 6.65
CA ILE A 274 9.43 -20.25 5.44
C ILE A 274 10.18 -20.71 4.20
N CYS A 275 11.51 -20.68 4.20
CA CYS A 275 12.29 -21.09 3.04
C CYS A 275 13.68 -21.60 3.40
N ARG A 276 14.33 -22.21 2.41
CA ARG A 276 15.72 -22.63 2.43
C ARG A 276 16.43 -22.13 1.17
N ASP A 277 17.64 -21.59 1.29
CA ASP A 277 18.43 -21.24 0.11
C ASP A 277 19.31 -22.40 -0.39
N THR A 278 19.99 -22.17 -1.52
CA THR A 278 20.96 -23.11 -2.11
C THR A 278 22.14 -23.45 -1.18
N ASP A 279 22.41 -22.61 -0.19
CA ASP A 279 23.53 -22.76 0.75
C ASP A 279 23.08 -23.46 2.04
N ALA A 280 21.85 -23.98 2.05
CA ALA A 280 21.19 -24.66 3.17
C ALA A 280 20.92 -23.79 4.40
N ASN A 281 20.84 -22.47 4.23
CA ASN A 281 20.37 -21.58 5.27
C ASN A 281 18.85 -21.71 5.41
N TYR A 282 18.39 -21.84 6.65
CA TYR A 282 16.97 -21.86 6.99
C TYR A 282 16.50 -20.46 7.36
N TYR A 283 15.34 -20.10 6.85
CA TYR A 283 14.72 -18.80 7.02
C TYR A 283 13.42 -19.02 7.80
N ILE A 284 13.39 -18.57 9.05
CA ILE A 284 12.31 -18.82 10.02
C ILE A 284 11.59 -17.51 10.32
N ARG A 285 10.26 -17.53 10.30
CA ARG A 285 9.43 -16.49 10.92
C ARG A 285 9.35 -16.82 12.39
N ARG A 286 9.90 -15.97 13.24
CA ARG A 286 9.70 -16.11 14.67
C ARG A 286 8.43 -15.38 15.07
N SER A 287 7.99 -15.71 16.26
CA SER A 287 6.81 -15.13 16.86
C SER A 287 7.12 -13.82 17.59
N GLU A 288 8.35 -13.67 18.09
CA GLU A 288 8.82 -12.60 19.00
C GLU A 288 8.99 -11.20 18.38
N GLY A 289 8.89 -11.05 17.06
CA GLY A 289 9.20 -9.81 16.32
C GLY A 289 8.01 -8.95 15.90
N ILE A 290 6.80 -9.19 16.40
CA ILE A 290 5.64 -8.36 16.04
C ILE A 290 5.64 -7.02 16.79
N LEU A 291 5.57 -5.94 16.02
CA LEU A 291 5.41 -4.59 16.51
C LEU A 291 3.99 -4.11 16.23
N ARG A 292 3.39 -3.46 17.23
CA ARG A 292 2.12 -2.78 17.12
C ARG A 292 2.39 -1.29 16.94
N PHE A 293 1.94 -0.77 15.80
CA PHE A 293 1.98 0.63 15.46
C PHE A 293 0.60 1.25 15.72
N LYS A 294 0.58 2.46 16.25
CA LYS A 294 -0.65 3.17 16.64
C LYS A 294 -0.76 4.53 15.97
N PRO A 295 -1.04 4.59 14.65
CA PRO A 295 -1.30 5.86 13.99
C PRO A 295 -2.68 6.40 14.36
N VAL A 296 -2.87 7.72 14.16
CA VAL A 296 -4.15 8.41 14.34
C VAL A 296 -4.49 9.12 13.03
N ILE A 297 -5.75 8.99 12.61
CA ILE A 297 -6.30 9.73 11.48
C ILE A 297 -6.99 10.99 12.03
N HIS A 298 -6.57 12.15 11.56
CA HIS A 298 -7.08 13.46 11.97
C HIS A 298 -7.91 14.07 10.84
N GLY A 299 -9.20 14.27 11.04
CA GLY A 299 -10.09 14.97 10.10
C GLY A 299 -10.34 16.40 10.58
N LEU A 300 -9.66 17.38 10.00
CA LEU A 300 -9.79 18.80 10.37
C LEU A 300 -10.99 19.43 9.67
N TYR A 301 -11.85 20.14 10.40
CA TYR A 301 -13.01 20.83 9.86
C TYR A 301 -13.11 22.26 10.40
N LYS A 302 -13.75 23.14 9.62
CA LYS A 302 -13.96 24.56 9.96
C LYS A 302 -15.44 24.99 9.98
N ASN A 303 -16.34 24.06 9.68
CA ASN A 303 -17.79 24.27 9.78
C ASN A 303 -18.54 22.93 9.89
N TYR A 304 -19.82 22.98 10.26
CA TYR A 304 -20.67 21.78 10.42
C TYR A 304 -20.85 20.96 9.14
N GLU A 305 -20.80 21.58 7.97
CA GLU A 305 -20.91 20.86 6.70
C GLU A 305 -19.68 19.97 6.47
N ASN A 306 -18.49 20.54 6.65
CA ASN A 306 -17.21 19.82 6.61
C ASN A 306 -17.14 18.71 7.67
N LEU A 307 -17.60 19.00 8.90
CA LEU A 307 -17.73 17.99 9.96
C LEU A 307 -18.65 16.84 9.54
N GLY A 308 -19.80 17.15 8.93
CA GLY A 308 -20.74 16.16 8.42
C GLY A 308 -20.14 15.29 7.31
N TYR A 309 -19.35 15.88 6.41
CA TYR A 309 -18.63 15.14 5.37
C TYR A 309 -17.57 14.20 5.96
N LEU A 310 -16.70 14.71 6.84
CA LEU A 310 -15.65 13.90 7.46
C LEU A 310 -16.21 12.81 8.36
N SER A 311 -17.30 13.09 9.10
CA SER A 311 -18.00 12.09 9.90
C SER A 311 -18.47 10.91 9.04
N LYS A 312 -19.06 11.18 7.87
CA LYS A 312 -19.49 10.12 6.93
C LYS A 312 -18.33 9.29 6.42
N VAL A 313 -17.16 9.89 6.20
CA VAL A 313 -15.94 9.16 5.81
C VAL A 313 -15.49 8.26 6.95
N PHE A 314 -15.38 8.78 8.17
CA PHE A 314 -14.83 8.04 9.32
C PHE A 314 -15.76 6.90 9.77
N GLN A 315 -17.08 7.09 9.67
CA GLN A 315 -18.09 6.05 9.94
C GLN A 315 -17.93 4.80 9.07
N GLN A 316 -17.25 4.88 7.91
CA GLN A 316 -16.96 3.69 7.08
C GLN A 316 -15.93 2.75 7.73
N PHE A 317 -15.13 3.27 8.66
CA PHE A 317 -14.01 2.56 9.26
C PHE A 317 -14.27 2.17 10.70
N GLU A 318 -14.99 3.00 11.44
CA GLU A 318 -15.27 2.83 12.87
C GLU A 318 -15.72 1.40 13.23
N GLY A 319 -14.99 0.77 14.16
CA GLY A 319 -15.31 -0.55 14.70
C GLY A 319 -15.13 -1.73 13.75
N ASN A 320 -14.58 -1.53 12.56
CA ASN A 320 -14.35 -2.59 11.57
C ASN A 320 -12.86 -2.74 11.28
N ASP A 321 -12.37 -3.98 11.14
CA ASP A 321 -11.03 -4.22 10.63
C ASP A 321 -11.00 -4.08 9.11
N HIS A 322 -10.01 -3.37 8.58
CA HIS A 322 -9.81 -3.29 7.13
C HIS A 322 -8.47 -3.90 6.74
N PRO A 323 -8.43 -4.69 5.65
CA PRO A 323 -7.18 -5.22 5.15
C PRO A 323 -6.46 -4.15 4.30
N ILE A 324 -5.20 -3.87 4.62
CA ILE A 324 -4.32 -3.00 3.83
C ILE A 324 -3.03 -3.74 3.45
N TRP A 325 -2.26 -3.15 2.55
CA TRP A 325 -1.03 -3.75 2.04
C TRP A 325 0.19 -2.89 2.28
N VAL A 326 1.05 -3.37 3.17
CA VAL A 326 2.30 -2.72 3.53
C VAL A 326 3.44 -3.57 2.97
N ASN A 327 4.22 -3.02 2.04
CA ASN A 327 5.41 -3.67 1.48
C ASN A 327 5.14 -5.08 0.92
N GLY A 328 4.05 -5.22 0.16
CA GLY A 328 3.64 -6.48 -0.45
C GLY A 328 3.05 -7.48 0.54
N ARG A 329 2.81 -7.10 1.81
CA ARG A 329 2.16 -7.90 2.84
C ARG A 329 0.75 -7.42 3.13
N ARG A 330 -0.22 -8.34 3.15
CA ARG A 330 -1.56 -8.07 3.67
C ARG A 330 -1.53 -8.04 5.20
N VAL A 331 -2.03 -6.95 5.77
CA VAL A 331 -2.21 -6.76 7.22
C VAL A 331 -3.60 -6.22 7.51
N LEU A 332 -4.05 -6.42 8.74
CA LEU A 332 -5.30 -5.82 9.21
C LEU A 332 -4.97 -4.55 9.98
N ILE A 333 -5.69 -3.49 9.67
CA ILE A 333 -5.73 -2.27 10.48
C ILE A 333 -7.07 -2.25 11.21
N SER A 334 -6.99 -2.15 12.54
CA SER A 334 -8.15 -2.04 13.42
C SER A 334 -8.40 -0.58 13.73
N PHE A 335 -9.67 -0.18 13.69
CA PHE A 335 -10.08 1.20 13.95
C PHE A 335 -10.83 1.30 15.27
N GLY A 336 -10.44 2.28 16.09
CA GLY A 336 -11.13 2.63 17.32
C GLY A 336 -12.44 3.36 17.07
N GLN A 337 -12.92 4.01 18.12
CA GLN A 337 -14.07 4.92 18.05
C GLN A 337 -13.65 6.31 17.62
N VAL A 338 -14.53 7.00 16.89
CA VAL A 338 -14.28 8.38 16.48
C VAL A 338 -14.46 9.31 17.69
N ALA A 339 -13.43 10.12 17.97
CA ALA A 339 -13.50 11.18 18.97
C ALA A 339 -13.64 12.54 18.28
N ILE A 340 -14.48 13.43 18.84
CA ILE A 340 -14.62 14.81 18.38
C ILE A 340 -13.89 15.71 19.35
N ILE A 341 -12.96 16.51 18.84
CA ILE A 341 -12.26 17.55 19.58
C ILE A 341 -12.65 18.88 18.96
N LYS A 342 -13.17 19.79 19.80
CA LYS A 342 -13.55 21.14 19.37
C LYS A 342 -12.44 22.12 19.71
N PHE A 343 -12.02 22.92 18.73
CA PHE A 343 -11.12 24.03 18.95
C PHE A 343 -11.92 25.31 19.23
N GLU A 344 -12.97 25.54 18.44
CA GLU A 344 -13.94 26.63 18.61
C GLU A 344 -15.38 26.10 18.41
N GLU A 345 -16.37 26.99 18.27
CA GLU A 345 -17.78 26.60 18.09
C GLU A 345 -17.98 25.73 16.84
N ASP A 346 -17.35 26.13 15.72
CA ASP A 346 -17.53 25.52 14.40
C ASP A 346 -16.23 24.92 13.82
N ASP A 347 -15.13 24.98 14.57
CA ASP A 347 -13.79 24.52 14.19
C ASP A 347 -13.31 23.41 15.11
N GLY A 348 -12.67 22.38 14.54
CA GLY A 348 -12.19 21.26 15.33
C GLY A 348 -11.59 20.14 14.49
N GLU A 349 -11.46 18.99 15.14
CA GLU A 349 -11.00 17.76 14.51
C GLU A 349 -11.83 16.54 14.93
N LEU A 350 -11.93 15.59 14.00
CA LEU A 350 -12.27 14.20 14.27
C LEU A 350 -10.97 13.41 14.42
N GLN A 351 -10.83 12.63 15.48
CA GLN A 351 -9.73 11.70 15.64
C GLN A 351 -10.24 10.27 15.54
N LEU A 352 -9.57 9.47 14.71
CA LEU A 352 -9.82 8.04 14.61
C LEU A 352 -8.51 7.29 14.93
N PRO A 353 -8.36 6.78 16.16
CA PRO A 353 -7.23 5.94 16.54
C PRO A 353 -7.22 4.66 15.72
N CYS A 354 -6.05 4.24 15.30
CA CYS A 354 -5.84 3.01 14.55
C CYS A 354 -4.78 2.15 15.22
N GLU A 355 -4.90 0.84 15.08
CA GLU A 355 -3.86 -0.10 15.47
C GLU A 355 -3.54 -1.01 14.30
N ILE A 356 -2.25 -1.24 14.08
CA ILE A 356 -1.77 -2.17 13.07
C ILE A 356 -0.59 -2.95 13.60
N GLU A 357 -0.69 -4.26 13.50
CA GLU A 357 0.39 -5.16 13.87
C GLU A 357 1.18 -5.56 12.64
N LEU A 358 2.46 -5.20 12.66
CA LEU A 358 3.43 -5.53 11.64
C LEU A 358 4.58 -6.26 12.30
N GLY A 359 4.85 -7.47 11.81
CA GLY A 359 6.10 -8.15 12.11
C GLY A 359 7.26 -7.28 11.64
N VAL A 360 8.03 -6.68 12.56
CA VAL A 360 9.35 -6.15 12.21
C VAL A 360 10.31 -7.29 12.45
N TYR A 361 10.49 -8.04 11.37
CA TYR A 361 11.36 -9.20 11.40
C TYR A 361 12.82 -8.74 11.54
N ASN A 362 13.30 -8.59 12.77
CA ASN A 362 14.71 -8.82 13.11
C ASN A 362 15.06 -10.33 12.97
N GLU A 363 14.09 -11.16 12.58
CA GLU A 363 14.03 -12.62 12.71
C GLU A 363 14.68 -13.43 11.58
N TRP A 364 15.43 -12.80 10.70
CA TRP A 364 16.11 -13.48 9.60
C TRP A 364 17.63 -13.29 9.71
N GLU A 365 18.14 -13.11 10.93
CA GLU A 365 19.55 -13.33 11.20
C GLU A 365 19.84 -14.82 11.02
N THR A 366 20.51 -15.14 9.93
CA THR A 366 21.21 -16.40 9.75
C THR A 366 22.16 -16.62 10.92
N GLU A 367 21.93 -17.67 11.71
CA GLU A 367 22.90 -18.75 11.86
C GLU A 367 22.28 -19.92 12.64
N ILE A 368 22.00 -21.02 11.96
CA ILE A 368 22.19 -22.34 12.58
C ILE A 368 22.98 -23.19 11.60
N LYS A 369 24.32 -23.09 11.69
CA LYS A 369 25.17 -24.20 11.28
C LYS A 369 24.78 -25.40 12.15
N THR A 370 24.03 -26.32 11.56
CA THR A 370 23.88 -27.73 12.00
C THR A 370 24.33 -27.99 13.42
N ASN A 371 23.51 -27.63 14.40
CA ASN A 371 23.55 -28.18 15.76
C ASN A 371 22.43 -27.54 16.55
N LEU A 372 21.21 -28.05 16.41
CA LEU A 372 20.22 -28.05 17.49
C LEU A 372 19.16 -29.08 17.13
N ASN A 373 18.88 -29.97 18.09
CA ASN A 373 17.70 -30.80 18.17
C ASN A 373 16.43 -29.92 18.28
N TYR A 374 16.14 -29.09 17.27
CA TYR A 374 14.86 -28.42 17.15
C TYR A 374 13.85 -29.49 16.72
N GLN A 375 12.94 -29.85 17.62
CA GLN A 375 11.75 -30.62 17.25
C GLN A 375 10.90 -29.74 16.34
N ILE A 376 11.07 -29.92 15.03
CA ILE A 376 10.13 -29.44 14.02
C ILE A 376 8.86 -30.25 14.26
N ASN A 377 7.84 -29.64 14.86
CA ASN A 377 6.52 -30.24 14.83
C ASN A 377 6.01 -30.18 13.39
N SER A 378 5.90 -31.34 12.75
CA SER A 378 5.24 -31.47 11.46
C SER A 378 3.80 -30.93 11.58
N ILE A 379 3.40 -30.08 10.64
CA ILE A 379 2.01 -29.63 10.50
C ILE A 379 1.14 -30.89 10.35
N PRO A 380 0.10 -31.07 11.18
CA PRO A 380 -0.79 -32.21 11.03
C PRO A 380 -1.49 -32.09 9.67
N VAL A 381 -1.28 -33.09 8.82
CA VAL A 381 -2.05 -33.27 7.58
C VAL A 381 -3.49 -33.55 8.01
N GLN A 382 -4.37 -32.56 7.91
CA GLN A 382 -5.80 -32.82 7.96
C GLN A 382 -6.19 -33.45 6.62
N SER A 383 -6.28 -34.77 6.61
CA SER A 383 -6.98 -35.48 5.55
C SER A 383 -8.46 -35.05 5.59
N PRO A 384 -9.03 -34.55 4.49
CA PRO A 384 -10.47 -34.28 4.45
C PRO A 384 -11.23 -35.60 4.59
N ASN A 385 -12.23 -35.61 5.47
CA ASN A 385 -13.26 -36.66 5.54
C ASN A 385 -14.35 -36.41 4.50
#